data_AF-A0A848J3K9-F1
#
_entry.id   AF-A0A848J3K9-F1
#
_cell.length_a   1.000
_cell.length_b   1.000
_cell.length_c   1.000
_cell.angle_alpha   90.00
_cell.angle_beta   90.00
_cell.angle_gamma   90.00
#
_symmetry.space_group_name_H-M   'P 1'
#
loop_
_entity.id
_entity.type
_entity.pdbx_description
1 polymer ?
#
loop_
_entity_poly.entity_id
_entity_poly.type
_entity_poly.pdbx_seq_one_letter_code
_entity_poly.pdbx_strand_id
1 'polypeptide(L)'
;MKRILLFGVLIFLGLQANAQNTNSWLLHAGLDVIKTDNYGLFEKAQLGFEADYFLRQNFTVSGGVELWRNSTRVALGLRFYPVKPVYVRFRGLIGDYSDVNLGFGYAHPIGSNLKWDFIGDYYFDQSAFALRTGISIIL
;
A
#
# COMPACT_ATOMS: atom_id res chain seq x y z
N MET A 1 -28.24 0.41 -5.36
CA MET A 1 -27.38 0.59 -6.55
C MET A 1 -25.89 0.62 -6.22
N LYS A 2 -25.39 1.53 -5.35
CA LYS A 2 -23.96 1.62 -4.99
C LYS A 2 -23.34 0.31 -4.46
N ARG A 3 -24.08 -0.45 -3.64
CA ARG A 3 -23.62 -1.75 -3.08
C ARG A 3 -23.53 -2.87 -4.12
N ILE A 4 -24.39 -2.85 -5.13
CA ILE A 4 -24.40 -3.86 -6.22
C ILE A 4 -23.24 -3.56 -7.19
N LEU A 5 -22.97 -2.29 -7.47
CA LEU A 5 -21.79 -1.85 -8.21
C LEU A 5 -20.48 -2.26 -7.51
N LEU A 6 -20.38 -2.04 -6.19
CA LEU A 6 -19.23 -2.46 -5.40
C LEU A 6 -19.03 -3.99 -5.46
N PHE A 7 -20.12 -4.75 -5.35
CA PHE A 7 -20.07 -6.21 -5.44
C PHE A 7 -19.68 -6.70 -6.84
N GLY A 8 -20.18 -6.05 -7.89
CA GLY A 8 -19.81 -6.33 -9.28
C GLY A 8 -18.34 -6.04 -9.57
N VAL A 9 -17.80 -4.94 -9.04
CA VAL A 9 -16.37 -4.61 -9.14
C VAL A 9 -15.51 -5.66 -8.43
N LEU A 10 -15.89 -6.07 -7.21
CA LEU A 10 -15.15 -7.08 -6.45
C LEU A 10 -15.14 -8.47 -7.15
N ILE A 11 -16.26 -8.86 -7.77
CA ILE A 11 -16.33 -10.12 -8.54
C ILE A 11 -15.48 -10.05 -9.81
N PHE A 12 -15.48 -8.92 -10.52
CA PHE A 12 -14.67 -8.74 -11.72
C PHE A 12 -13.16 -8.80 -11.42
N LEU A 13 -12.74 -8.27 -10.28
CA LEU A 13 -11.35 -8.36 -9.80
C LEU A 13 -10.96 -9.79 -9.38
N GLY A 14 -11.92 -10.64 -9.01
CA GLY A 14 -11.69 -12.03 -8.62
C GLY A 14 -11.39 -13.00 -9.78
N LEU A 15 -11.70 -12.61 -11.03
CA LEU A 15 -11.53 -13.49 -12.21
C LEU A 15 -10.12 -13.44 -12.83
N GLN A 16 -9.23 -12.59 -12.35
CA GLN A 16 -7.85 -12.45 -12.85
C GLN A 16 -6.85 -13.10 -11.89
N ALA A 17 -7.03 -14.39 -11.59
CA ALA A 17 -6.09 -15.15 -10.77
C ALA A 17 -4.84 -15.54 -11.60
N ASN A 18 -4.04 -14.55 -11.98
CA ASN A 18 -2.73 -14.79 -12.58
C ASN A 18 -1.65 -14.82 -11.48
N ALA A 19 -0.82 -15.86 -11.50
CA ALA A 19 0.42 -15.87 -10.74
C ALA A 19 1.23 -14.62 -11.11
N GLN A 20 1.80 -13.95 -10.11
CA GLN A 20 2.53 -12.68 -10.23
C GLN A 20 3.48 -12.67 -11.44
N ASN A 21 3.05 -12.04 -12.54
CA ASN A 21 3.77 -12.04 -13.81
C ASN A 21 4.36 -10.64 -14.05
N THR A 22 5.39 -10.52 -14.87
CA THR A 22 5.78 -9.19 -15.36
C THR A 22 4.58 -8.54 -16.05
N ASN A 23 4.40 -7.24 -15.85
CA ASN A 23 3.27 -6.45 -16.36
C ASN A 23 1.91 -6.71 -15.67
N SER A 24 1.89 -7.32 -14.47
CA SER A 24 0.67 -7.42 -13.65
C SER A 24 0.47 -6.19 -12.77
N TRP A 25 -0.77 -5.95 -12.36
CA TRP A 25 -1.11 -4.91 -11.39
C TRP A 25 -1.29 -5.51 -9.99
N LEU A 26 -1.00 -4.72 -8.97
CA LEU A 26 -1.28 -5.03 -7.58
C LEU A 26 -1.98 -3.83 -6.96
N LEU A 27 -3.21 -4.03 -6.51
CA LEU A 27 -3.94 -3.01 -5.78
C LEU A 27 -3.77 -3.26 -4.29
N HIS A 28 -3.35 -2.24 -3.56
CA HIS A 28 -3.09 -2.30 -2.13
C HIS A 28 -3.95 -1.28 -1.39
N ALA A 29 -4.59 -1.71 -0.31
CA ALA A 29 -5.28 -0.83 0.63
C ALA A 29 -4.76 -1.11 2.04
N GLY A 30 -4.31 -0.09 2.76
CA GLY A 30 -3.71 -0.26 4.08
C GLY A 30 -4.08 0.84 5.06
N LEU A 31 -3.93 0.55 6.35
CA LEU A 31 -4.12 1.49 7.44
C LEU A 31 -2.94 1.50 8.41
N ASP A 32 -2.61 2.68 8.91
CA ASP A 32 -1.63 2.82 9.99
C ASP A 32 -2.24 2.33 11.30
N VAL A 33 -1.58 1.36 11.93
CA VAL A 33 -1.98 0.78 13.22
C VAL A 33 -1.29 1.52 14.36
N ILE A 34 0.01 1.80 14.21
CA ILE A 34 0.82 2.50 15.21
C ILE A 34 1.68 3.55 14.49
N LYS A 35 1.84 4.72 15.09
CA LYS A 35 2.80 5.73 14.64
C LYS A 35 3.44 6.41 15.85
N THR A 36 4.77 6.60 15.82
CA THR A 36 5.52 7.09 16.98
C THR A 36 5.28 8.55 17.31
N ASP A 37 4.79 9.33 16.35
CA ASP A 37 4.46 10.75 16.51
C ASP A 37 2.98 10.97 16.91
N ASN A 38 2.28 9.91 17.29
CA ASN A 38 0.85 9.94 17.58
C ASN A 38 0.60 10.08 19.09
N TYR A 39 -0.09 11.16 19.48
CA TYR A 39 -0.38 11.47 20.89
C TYR A 39 -1.77 10.97 21.35
N GLY A 40 -2.58 10.38 20.45
CA GLY A 40 -3.90 9.81 20.78
C GLY A 40 -4.32 8.64 19.88
N LEU A 41 -5.24 7.79 20.35
CA LEU A 41 -5.76 6.68 19.56
C LEU A 41 -6.51 7.22 18.32
N PHE A 42 -6.12 6.77 17.12
CA PHE A 42 -6.71 7.16 15.82
C PHE A 42 -6.59 8.63 15.39
N GLU A 43 -5.89 9.49 16.14
CA GLU A 43 -5.72 10.89 15.74
C GLU A 43 -4.90 11.05 14.45
N LYS A 44 -3.96 10.13 14.24
CA LYS A 44 -3.19 9.99 13.00
C LYS A 44 -3.53 8.71 12.24
N ALA A 45 -4.79 8.25 12.29
CA ALA A 45 -5.21 7.17 11.40
C ALA A 45 -5.04 7.62 9.94
N GLN A 46 -4.24 6.87 9.19
CA GLN A 46 -4.00 7.09 7.77
C GLN A 46 -4.48 5.87 7.03
N LEU A 47 -5.25 6.11 5.97
CA LEU A 47 -5.74 5.07 5.10
C LEU A 47 -5.15 5.30 3.70
N GLY A 48 -4.35 4.35 3.24
CA GLY A 48 -3.67 4.42 1.96
C GLY A 48 -4.29 3.47 0.94
N PHE A 49 -4.45 3.96 -0.29
CA PHE A 49 -4.76 3.14 -1.46
C PHE A 49 -3.66 3.33 -2.49
N GLU A 50 -3.05 2.25 -2.97
CA GLU A 50 -1.97 2.27 -3.95
C GLU A 50 -2.23 1.27 -5.06
N ALA A 51 -1.88 1.65 -6.29
CA ALA A 51 -1.77 0.75 -7.41
C ALA A 51 -0.29 0.60 -7.77
N ASP A 52 0.21 -0.62 -7.69
CA ASP A 52 1.57 -1.03 -8.03
C ASP A 52 1.57 -1.73 -9.39
N TYR A 53 2.44 -1.32 -10.30
CA TYR A 53 2.67 -1.98 -11.58
C TYR A 53 4.03 -2.69 -11.60
N PHE A 54 4.04 -3.99 -11.88
CA PHE A 54 5.26 -4.79 -11.94
C PHE A 54 6.01 -4.56 -13.25
N LEU A 55 7.02 -3.66 -13.23
CA LEU A 55 7.97 -3.50 -14.34
C LEU A 55 8.85 -4.75 -14.52
N ARG A 56 9.18 -5.41 -13.40
CA ARG A 56 9.85 -6.71 -13.34
C ARG A 56 9.25 -7.54 -12.22
N GLN A 57 9.50 -8.84 -12.19
CA GLN A 57 8.93 -9.74 -11.17
C GLN A 57 9.29 -9.34 -9.73
N ASN A 58 10.36 -8.56 -9.54
CA ASN A 58 10.88 -8.10 -8.26
C ASN A 58 10.88 -6.57 -8.10
N PHE A 59 10.28 -5.81 -9.03
CA PHE A 59 10.29 -4.35 -8.98
C PHE A 59 8.96 -3.77 -9.46
N THR A 60 8.36 -2.92 -8.62
CA THR A 60 7.13 -2.19 -8.94
C THR A 60 7.37 -0.69 -8.90
N VAL A 61 6.58 0.03 -9.69
CA VAL A 61 6.32 1.46 -9.50
C VAL A 61 4.88 1.61 -9.04
N SER A 62 4.62 2.58 -8.18
CA SER A 62 3.31 2.78 -7.59
C SER A 62 2.83 4.21 -7.65
N GLY A 63 1.51 4.33 -7.73
CA GLY A 63 0.78 5.58 -7.58
C GLY A 63 -0.45 5.35 -6.72
N GLY A 64 -0.78 6.32 -5.86
CA GLY A 64 -1.83 6.14 -4.88
C GLY A 64 -2.26 7.41 -4.18
N VAL A 65 -3.14 7.24 -3.20
CA VAL A 65 -3.64 8.31 -2.33
C VAL A 65 -3.56 7.87 -0.88
N GLU A 66 -3.15 8.79 -0.01
CA GLU A 66 -3.15 8.63 1.44
C GLU A 66 -4.19 9.60 2.02
N LEU A 67 -5.24 9.04 2.60
CA LEU A 67 -6.28 9.77 3.31
C LEU A 67 -5.87 9.91 4.77
N TRP A 68 -5.57 11.14 5.16
CA TRP A 68 -5.30 11.51 6.54
C TRP A 68 -6.54 12.18 7.11
N ARG A 69 -6.65 12.28 8.43
CA ARG A 69 -7.82 12.87 9.10
C ARG A 69 -8.25 14.23 8.52
N ASN A 70 -7.29 15.12 8.21
CA ASN A 70 -7.55 16.49 7.76
C ASN A 70 -6.93 16.85 6.40
N SER A 71 -6.32 15.90 5.68
CA SER A 71 -5.65 16.17 4.41
C SER A 71 -5.61 14.90 3.55
N THR A 72 -5.52 15.06 2.25
CA THR A 72 -5.31 13.96 1.30
C THR A 72 -4.01 14.20 0.59
N ARG A 73 -3.18 13.15 0.47
CA ARG A 73 -1.88 13.23 -0.19
C ARG A 73 -1.84 12.26 -1.35
N VAL A 74 -1.13 12.63 -2.40
CA VAL A 74 -0.80 11.72 -3.49
C VAL A 74 0.48 10.99 -3.11
N ALA A 75 0.49 9.66 -3.25
CA ALA A 75 1.66 8.83 -3.03
C ALA A 75 2.21 8.37 -4.38
N LEU A 76 3.51 8.55 -4.60
CA LEU A 76 4.24 7.96 -5.71
C LEU A 76 5.40 7.17 -5.14
N GLY A 77 5.64 5.97 -5.65
CA GLY A 77 6.66 5.13 -5.05
C GLY A 77 7.13 3.98 -5.91
N LEU A 78 7.92 3.14 -5.27
CA LEU A 78 8.49 1.94 -5.83
C LEU A 78 8.62 0.88 -4.74
N ARG A 79 8.50 -0.40 -5.13
CA ARG A 79 8.80 -1.55 -4.27
C ARG A 79 9.82 -2.44 -4.94
N PHE A 80 10.82 -2.87 -4.17
CA PHE A 80 11.80 -3.86 -4.58
C PHE A 80 11.67 -5.10 -3.70
N TYR A 81 11.53 -6.26 -4.33
CA TYR A 81 11.38 -7.56 -3.68
C TYR A 81 12.69 -8.34 -3.78
N PRO A 82 13.66 -8.16 -2.85
CA PRO A 82 14.92 -8.91 -2.89
C PRO A 82 14.66 -10.42 -2.75
N VAL A 83 13.72 -10.80 -1.88
CA VAL A 83 13.28 -12.18 -1.67
C VAL A 83 11.78 -12.16 -1.39
N LYS A 84 10.96 -12.77 -2.24
CA LYS A 84 9.51 -12.82 -1.99
C LYS A 84 9.20 -13.65 -0.73
N PRO A 85 8.24 -13.23 0.12
CA PRO A 85 7.32 -12.09 -0.05
C PRO A 85 7.76 -10.79 0.64
N VAL A 86 9.04 -10.67 0.99
CA VAL A 86 9.63 -9.47 1.61
C VAL A 86 9.92 -8.41 0.55
N TYR A 87 9.69 -7.15 0.89
CA TYR A 87 10.02 -6.01 0.05
C TYR A 87 10.54 -4.82 0.84
N VAL A 88 11.31 -3.99 0.14
CA VAL A 88 11.61 -2.63 0.55
C VAL A 88 10.79 -1.70 -0.33
N ARG A 89 10.25 -0.63 0.22
CA ARG A 89 9.54 0.40 -0.54
C ARG A 89 10.09 1.78 -0.27
N PHE A 90 9.99 2.62 -1.26
CA PHE A 90 10.32 4.04 -1.15
C PHE A 90 9.17 4.85 -1.75
N ARG A 91 8.68 5.86 -1.04
CA ARG A 91 7.56 6.67 -1.51
C ARG A 91 7.79 8.15 -1.23
N GLY A 92 7.42 8.99 -2.19
CA GLY A 92 7.17 10.40 -1.99
C GLY A 92 5.67 10.62 -1.74
N LEU A 93 5.36 11.40 -0.73
CA LEU A 93 4.02 11.90 -0.42
C LEU A 93 3.94 13.37 -0.79
N ILE A 94 3.03 13.71 -1.68
CA ILE A 94 2.86 15.06 -2.23
C ILE A 94 1.53 15.63 -1.75
N GLY A 95 1.56 16.82 -1.15
CA GLY A 95 0.41 17.52 -0.59
C GLY A 95 0.83 18.73 0.25
N ASP A 96 -0.04 19.19 1.14
CA ASP A 96 0.19 20.37 2.00
C ASP A 96 1.49 20.28 2.81
N TYR A 97 1.89 19.06 3.17
CA TYR A 97 3.19 18.74 3.73
C TYR A 97 3.74 17.54 2.98
N SER A 98 4.73 17.79 2.15
CA SER A 98 5.38 16.74 1.38
C SER A 98 6.40 16.02 2.26
N ASP A 99 6.45 14.70 2.13
CA ASP A 99 7.37 13.86 2.90
C ASP A 99 7.86 12.72 2.01
N VAL A 100 8.93 12.07 2.44
CA VAL A 100 9.44 10.87 1.82
C VAL A 100 9.49 9.80 2.89
N ASN A 101 9.18 8.56 2.53
CA ASN A 101 9.38 7.43 3.42
C ASN A 101 10.16 6.29 2.76
N LEU A 102 10.90 5.59 3.62
CA LEU A 102 11.53 4.32 3.31
C LEU A 102 10.89 3.28 4.23
N GLY A 103 10.42 2.19 3.65
CA GLY A 103 9.70 1.15 4.38
C GLY A 103 10.18 -0.25 4.06
N PHE A 104 9.94 -1.15 5.00
CA PHE A 104 10.15 -2.58 4.86
C PHE A 104 8.81 -3.29 5.05
N GLY A 105 8.50 -4.23 4.17
CA GLY A 105 7.21 -4.90 4.14
C GLY A 105 7.31 -6.41 3.95
N TYR A 106 6.30 -7.11 4.45
CA TYR A 106 6.09 -8.54 4.27
C TYR A 106 4.65 -8.77 3.79
N ALA A 107 4.49 -9.32 2.59
CA ALA A 107 3.19 -9.57 1.96
C ALA A 107 2.78 -11.05 2.11
N HIS A 108 2.20 -11.41 3.25
CA HIS A 108 1.78 -12.78 3.54
C HIS A 108 0.71 -13.26 2.55
N PRO A 109 0.93 -14.33 1.77
CA PRO A 109 -0.08 -14.84 0.85
C PRO A 109 -1.21 -15.55 1.61
N ILE A 110 -2.45 -15.10 1.43
CA ILE A 110 -3.65 -15.76 1.98
C ILE A 110 -4.30 -16.67 0.94
N GLY A 111 -4.12 -16.37 -0.35
CA GLY A 111 -4.64 -17.16 -1.46
C GLY A 111 -3.80 -17.00 -2.72
N SER A 112 -4.38 -17.31 -3.88
CA SER A 112 -3.68 -17.23 -5.17
C SER A 112 -3.36 -15.79 -5.60
N ASN A 113 -4.25 -14.84 -5.31
CA ASN A 113 -4.12 -13.43 -5.68
C ASN A 113 -4.22 -12.46 -4.49
N LEU A 114 -4.62 -12.93 -3.31
CA LEU A 114 -4.81 -12.10 -2.11
C LEU A 114 -3.62 -12.20 -1.16
N LYS A 115 -3.18 -11.05 -0.66
CA LYS A 115 -2.09 -10.92 0.31
C LYS A 115 -2.48 -10.02 1.47
N TRP A 116 -1.93 -10.33 2.63
CA TRP A 116 -1.95 -9.47 3.82
C TRP A 116 -0.57 -8.85 4.01
N ASP A 117 -0.52 -7.54 3.92
CA ASP A 117 0.68 -6.74 4.07
C ASP A 117 0.88 -6.29 5.51
N PHE A 118 2.12 -6.42 5.97
CA PHE A 118 2.65 -5.80 7.18
C PHE A 118 3.82 -4.94 6.79
N ILE A 119 3.80 -3.66 7.15
CA ILE A 119 4.76 -2.67 6.68
C ILE A 119 5.23 -1.81 7.84
N GLY A 120 6.54 -1.59 7.94
CA GLY A 120 7.12 -0.55 8.77
C GLY A 120 7.70 0.55 7.89
N ASP A 121 7.21 1.79 8.03
CA ASP A 121 7.72 2.95 7.29
C ASP A 121 8.42 3.93 8.23
N TYR A 122 9.57 4.42 7.81
CA TYR A 122 10.21 5.57 8.41
C TYR A 122 10.01 6.80 7.51
N TYR A 123 9.42 7.85 8.08
CA TYR A 123 9.15 9.13 7.45
C TYR A 123 10.27 10.10 7.78
N PHE A 124 10.92 10.66 6.76
CA PHE A 124 12.14 11.45 6.94
C PHE A 124 11.86 12.85 7.49
N ASP A 125 10.86 13.56 6.95
CA ASP A 125 10.55 14.94 7.38
C ASP A 125 9.98 14.94 8.82
N GLN A 126 9.04 14.04 9.09
CA GLN A 126 8.44 13.90 10.41
C GLN A 126 9.35 13.20 11.44
N SER A 127 10.48 12.60 11.01
CA SER A 127 11.33 11.75 11.85
C SER A 127 10.52 10.72 12.66
N ALA A 128 9.56 10.07 12.01
CA ALA A 128 8.56 9.22 12.64
C ALA A 128 8.52 7.83 12.01
N PHE A 129 8.25 6.83 12.83
CA PHE A 129 8.05 5.46 12.38
C PHE A 129 6.57 5.09 12.45
N ALA A 130 6.06 4.40 11.42
CA ALA A 130 4.71 3.87 11.37
C ALA A 130 4.73 2.36 11.14
N LEU A 131 3.83 1.65 11.82
CA LEU A 131 3.46 0.28 11.47
C LEU A 131 2.10 0.32 10.78
N ARG A 132 2.05 -0.27 9.60
CA ARG A 132 0.89 -0.36 8.74
C ARG A 132 0.55 -1.80 8.46
N THR A 133 -0.74 -2.06 8.32
CA THR A 133 -1.24 -3.32 7.81
C THR A 133 -2.26 -3.08 6.71
N GLY A 134 -2.36 -4.00 5.75
CA GLY A 134 -3.23 -3.81 4.60
C GLY A 134 -3.48 -5.09 3.83
N ILE A 135 -4.35 -5.00 2.84
CA ILE A 135 -4.63 -6.09 1.93
C ILE A 135 -4.17 -5.68 0.54
N SER A 136 -3.52 -6.60 -0.16
CA SER A 136 -3.21 -6.46 -1.58
C SER A 136 -3.85 -7.54 -2.42
N ILE A 137 -4.31 -7.17 -3.60
CA ILE A 137 -4.88 -8.06 -4.60
C ILE A 137 -4.06 -7.94 -5.88
N ILE A 138 -3.57 -9.06 -6.40
CA ILE A 138 -2.94 -9.16 -7.72
C ILE A 138 -4.05 -9.28 -8.78
N LEU A 139 -3.91 -8.52 -9.86
CA LEU A 139 -4.74 -8.57 -11.07
C LEU A 139 -3.91 -9.08 -12.26
#